data_AF-A0A482Y7L6-F1
#
_entry.id   AF-A0A482Y7L6-F1
#
_cell.length_a   1.000
_cell.length_b   1.000
_cell.length_c   1.000
_cell.angle_alpha   90.00
_cell.angle_beta   90.00
_cell.angle_gamma   90.00
#
_symmetry.space_group_name_H-M   'P 1'
#
loop_
_entity.id
_entity.type
_entity.pdbx_description
1 polymer ?
#
loop_
_entity_poly.entity_id
_entity_poly.type
_entity_poly.pdbx_seq_one_letter_code
_entity_poly.pdbx_strand_id
1 'polypeptide(L)'
;MSERRIQTTSETFPDGGLASVRSAVEAVLVSVFDGSTKHRESSGFDAADRIEVRDTGTVSNGQTVFTNIEQMPRSLPSARTVAVLLLLVVGVGFSFSFYATVDGASVTYTATAVEPGENPELVTRAASNVTNLDERIAGTSTQHQRPIQRAAATGSYTGRLDPELDIVIDDIESPYIWYNESYYTWTVSTQSETTNATIRMQPTDPDTVFETVARPVDDAPAEVTTAIAEGTATGLTVEYGLYQQNGEYYVVAPESEGAVLAQLGKIFAGFVLTPVGRGYTAVAIGLLAYRFRGPICDRSLTVRRAITIPALAISIALIGTVLFESGSLTRFVTGPTSAFVVAAGTVAGVAAARRQWLQLVGVSIGTALVAIGAFVAAIGVVGAIFGILAVFLGFTTGIVPFGYGYWFAQPVPKD
;
A
#
# COMPACT_ATOMS: atom_id res chain seq x y z
N MET A 1 -43.65 -1.50 -17.80
CA MET A 1 -43.48 -0.07 -17.44
C MET A 1 -43.75 0.11 -15.96
N SER A 2 -42.70 0.16 -15.15
CA SER A 2 -42.54 1.00 -13.95
C SER A 2 -41.26 0.52 -13.25
N GLU A 3 -40.15 1.13 -13.65
CA GLU A 3 -38.80 0.81 -13.20
C GLU A 3 -38.51 1.74 -12.02
N ARG A 4 -38.48 1.20 -10.80
CA ARG A 4 -38.16 1.96 -9.59
C ARG A 4 -36.76 1.56 -9.13
N ARG A 5 -35.76 2.34 -9.51
CA ARG A 5 -34.41 2.30 -8.92
C ARG A 5 -34.53 2.56 -7.41
N ILE A 6 -34.07 1.61 -6.62
CA ILE A 6 -33.74 1.83 -5.21
C ILE A 6 -32.22 1.91 -5.15
N GLN A 7 -31.73 3.06 -4.68
CA GLN A 7 -30.34 3.32 -4.33
C GLN A 7 -29.88 2.32 -3.28
N THR A 8 -28.79 1.62 -3.55
CA THR A 8 -28.01 0.93 -2.53
C THR A 8 -27.18 1.95 -1.75
N THR A 9 -27.44 2.01 -0.46
CA THR A 9 -26.76 2.86 0.52
C THR A 9 -25.48 2.15 0.95
N SER A 10 -24.35 2.82 0.70
CA SER A 10 -23.01 2.67 1.31
C SER A 10 -22.71 1.44 2.18
N GLU A 11 -21.86 0.56 1.66
CA GLU A 11 -20.95 -0.27 2.47
C GLU A 11 -20.07 0.66 3.32
N THR A 12 -20.10 0.47 4.63
CA THR A 12 -19.26 1.21 5.57
C THR A 12 -18.00 0.37 5.79
N PHE A 13 -16.88 0.79 5.19
CA PHE A 13 -15.57 0.22 5.48
C PHE A 13 -15.23 0.43 6.96
N PRO A 14 -14.52 -0.48 7.63
CA PRO A 14 -14.07 -0.26 9.00
C PRO A 14 -13.14 0.95 9.07
N ASP A 15 -13.60 2.01 9.74
CA ASP A 15 -12.99 3.35 9.80
C ASP A 15 -11.57 3.38 10.43
N GLY A 16 -11.12 2.29 11.06
CA GLY A 16 -9.83 2.22 11.77
C GLY A 16 -8.60 2.35 10.86
N GLY A 17 -8.65 1.79 9.64
CA GLY A 17 -7.52 1.82 8.70
C GLY A 17 -7.29 3.19 8.06
N LEU A 18 -8.38 3.85 7.65
CA LEU A 18 -8.33 5.20 7.09
C LEU A 18 -8.02 6.27 8.14
N ALA A 19 -8.49 6.09 9.38
CA ALA A 19 -8.13 6.98 10.49
C ALA A 19 -6.63 6.90 10.84
N SER A 20 -6.02 5.71 10.77
CA SER A 20 -4.58 5.53 11.02
C SER A 20 -3.72 6.15 9.92
N VAL A 21 -4.09 5.96 8.64
CA VAL A 21 -3.40 6.58 7.50
C VAL A 21 -3.58 8.10 7.53
N ARG A 22 -4.78 8.59 7.85
CA ARG A 22 -5.05 10.02 8.00
C ARG A 22 -4.27 10.64 9.17
N SER A 23 -4.21 9.95 10.31
CA SER A 23 -3.47 10.39 11.50
C SER A 23 -1.95 10.45 11.22
N ALA A 24 -1.40 9.48 10.52
CA ALA A 24 0.01 9.50 10.11
C ALA A 24 0.32 10.63 9.12
N VAL A 25 -0.58 10.90 8.16
CA VAL A 25 -0.44 12.00 7.19
C VAL A 25 -0.61 13.37 7.87
N GLU A 26 -1.56 13.51 8.80
CA GLU A 26 -1.76 14.74 9.57
C GLU A 26 -0.61 14.99 10.56
N ALA A 27 -0.04 13.96 11.20
CA ALA A 27 1.13 14.09 12.08
C ALA A 27 2.40 14.55 11.33
N VAL A 28 2.60 14.07 10.09
CA VAL A 28 3.68 14.54 9.22
C VAL A 28 3.45 15.98 8.78
N LEU A 29 2.20 16.38 8.49
CA LEU A 29 1.88 17.78 8.16
C LEU A 29 2.04 18.71 9.36
N VAL A 30 1.59 18.33 10.55
CA VAL A 30 1.70 19.17 11.77
C VAL A 30 3.15 19.33 12.22
N SER A 31 3.98 18.28 12.18
CA SER A 31 5.40 18.40 12.56
C SER A 31 6.26 19.23 11.60
N VAL A 32 5.82 19.39 10.35
CA VAL A 32 6.51 20.19 9.31
C VAL A 32 6.04 21.64 9.29
N PHE A 33 4.80 21.92 9.71
CA PHE A 33 4.21 23.27 9.65
C PHE A 33 4.09 24.00 10.99
N ASP A 34 4.22 23.32 12.14
CA ASP A 34 4.22 23.99 13.44
C ASP A 34 5.66 24.34 13.88
N GLY A 35 6.15 25.47 13.36
CA GLY A 35 7.46 26.05 13.66
C GLY A 35 7.57 26.63 15.06
N SER A 36 7.37 25.81 16.10
CA SER A 36 7.62 26.21 17.49
C SER A 36 8.12 25.03 18.30
N THR A 37 9.44 24.86 18.36
CA THR A 37 10.18 24.88 19.64
C THR A 37 11.70 24.72 19.46
N LYS A 38 12.39 25.75 19.98
CA LYS A 38 13.74 25.77 20.57
C LYS A 38 14.97 25.56 19.68
N HIS A 39 15.59 26.71 19.39
CA HIS A 39 17.04 26.92 19.35
C HIS A 39 17.81 26.00 20.30
N ARG A 40 18.80 25.30 19.75
CA ARG A 40 20.02 24.96 20.47
C ARG A 40 21.20 25.34 19.59
N GLU A 41 21.91 26.38 20.00
CA GLU A 41 23.24 26.72 19.51
C GLU A 41 24.17 25.50 19.66
N SER A 42 24.93 25.21 18.61
CA SER A 42 26.22 24.54 18.75
C SER A 42 27.20 25.26 17.84
N SER A 43 27.92 26.20 18.44
CA SER A 43 29.16 26.78 17.96
C SER A 43 30.24 25.72 17.76
N GLY A 44 31.05 25.91 16.73
CA GLY A 44 32.45 25.46 16.70
C GLY A 44 32.75 24.34 15.71
N PHE A 45 33.28 24.71 14.54
CA PHE A 45 34.47 24.05 14.01
C PHE A 45 35.19 24.99 13.03
N ASP A 46 36.30 25.55 13.50
CA ASP A 46 37.32 26.23 12.72
C ASP A 46 38.12 25.20 11.92
N ALA A 47 38.36 25.46 10.64
CA ALA A 47 39.48 24.91 9.90
C ALA A 47 39.86 25.89 8.79
N ALA A 48 40.83 26.73 9.14
CA ALA A 48 41.56 27.59 8.23
C ALA A 48 42.52 26.77 7.34
N ASP A 49 42.98 27.47 6.30
CA ASP A 49 44.26 27.29 5.60
C ASP A 49 44.28 26.39 4.35
N ARG A 50 44.27 27.03 3.18
CA ARG A 50 45.52 27.30 2.44
C ARG A 50 45.21 28.08 1.16
N ILE A 51 45.58 29.35 1.17
CA ILE A 51 45.63 30.22 -0.02
C ILE A 51 46.99 30.02 -0.66
N GLU A 52 47.03 29.57 -1.92
CA GLU A 52 48.23 29.65 -2.75
C GLU A 52 48.19 30.96 -3.55
N VAL A 53 48.92 31.96 -3.04
CA VAL A 53 49.22 33.21 -3.73
C VAL A 53 50.31 32.90 -4.76
N ARG A 54 50.02 33.14 -6.04
CA ARG A 54 51.06 33.30 -7.06
C ARG A 54 50.93 34.69 -7.67
N ASP A 55 51.74 35.57 -7.13
CA ASP A 55 51.97 36.93 -7.63
C ASP A 55 53.11 36.87 -8.66
N THR A 56 52.92 37.53 -9.80
CA THR A 56 53.97 38.21 -10.58
C THR A 56 53.33 38.99 -11.73
N GLY A 57 53.41 40.32 -11.71
CA GLY A 57 53.21 41.13 -12.92
C GLY A 57 52.75 42.57 -12.72
N THR A 58 53.58 43.41 -12.10
CA THR A 58 53.45 44.88 -12.06
C THR A 58 53.48 45.53 -13.45
N VAL A 59 52.51 46.40 -13.78
CA VAL A 59 52.73 47.68 -14.49
C VAL A 59 51.68 48.74 -14.07
N SER A 60 52.18 49.79 -13.42
CA SER A 60 51.83 51.23 -13.52
C SER A 60 50.38 51.66 -13.78
N ASN A 61 49.68 52.09 -12.74
CA ASN A 61 49.31 53.51 -12.54
C ASN A 61 48.49 53.64 -11.25
N GLY A 62 48.86 54.62 -10.43
CA GLY A 62 48.23 54.89 -9.15
C GLY A 62 46.76 55.25 -9.30
N GLN A 63 45.89 54.31 -8.97
CA GLN A 63 44.52 54.59 -8.55
C GLN A 63 44.09 53.45 -7.62
N THR A 64 44.19 53.69 -6.31
CA THR A 64 43.52 52.87 -5.29
C THR A 64 42.02 53.08 -5.45
N VAL A 65 41.41 52.31 -6.35
CA VAL A 65 39.96 52.09 -6.33
C VAL A 65 39.73 51.05 -5.25
N PHE A 66 39.20 51.48 -4.10
CA PHE A 66 38.54 50.56 -3.18
C PHE A 66 37.35 49.96 -3.95
N THR A 67 37.54 48.80 -4.55
CA THR A 67 36.42 47.93 -4.87
C THR A 67 35.80 47.55 -3.53
N ASN A 68 34.74 48.28 -3.17
CA ASN A 68 33.73 47.76 -2.26
C ASN A 68 33.39 46.36 -2.76
N ILE A 69 33.88 45.34 -2.06
CA ILE A 69 33.30 44.01 -2.15
C ILE A 69 31.94 44.21 -1.49
N GLU A 70 30.96 44.65 -2.29
CA GLU A 70 29.56 44.46 -1.98
C GLU A 70 29.45 42.98 -1.61
N GLN A 71 29.28 42.74 -0.31
CA GLN A 71 28.79 41.48 0.19
C GLN A 71 27.49 41.22 -0.58
N MET A 72 27.57 40.35 -1.59
CA MET A 72 26.38 39.83 -2.23
C MET A 72 25.50 39.30 -1.10
N PRO A 73 24.28 39.83 -0.91
CA PRO A 73 23.36 39.22 0.02
C PRO A 73 23.18 37.78 -0.44
N ARG A 74 23.52 36.81 0.41
CA ARG A 74 23.16 35.41 0.18
C ARG A 74 21.65 35.37 0.13
N SER A 75 21.09 35.45 -1.07
CA SER A 75 19.66 35.43 -1.29
C SER A 75 19.15 34.08 -0.82
N LEU A 76 18.27 34.11 0.18
CA LEU A 76 17.60 32.91 0.65
C LEU A 76 16.89 32.27 -0.55
N PRO A 77 16.96 30.93 -0.71
CA PRO A 77 16.29 30.26 -1.80
C PRO A 77 14.79 30.59 -1.76
N SER A 78 14.25 31.03 -2.89
CA SER A 78 12.81 31.27 -3.07
C SER A 78 11.99 30.09 -2.53
N ALA A 79 10.82 30.34 -1.92
CA ALA A 79 9.92 29.30 -1.40
C ALA A 79 9.63 28.18 -2.42
N ARG A 80 9.58 28.53 -3.73
CA ARG A 80 9.46 27.57 -4.84
C ARG A 80 10.64 26.59 -4.92
N THR A 81 11.86 27.04 -4.66
CA THR A 81 13.06 26.19 -4.65
C THR A 81 13.05 25.25 -3.45
N VAL A 82 12.71 25.76 -2.27
CA VAL A 82 12.60 24.94 -1.05
C VAL A 82 11.54 23.85 -1.22
N ALA A 83 10.37 24.18 -1.78
CA ALA A 83 9.32 23.21 -2.07
C ALA A 83 9.79 22.09 -3.02
N VAL A 84 10.48 22.45 -4.11
CA VAL A 84 11.01 21.44 -5.05
C VAL A 84 12.11 20.57 -4.42
N LEU A 85 12.94 21.14 -3.55
CA LEU A 85 13.94 20.36 -2.80
C LEU A 85 13.28 19.41 -1.79
N LEU A 86 12.22 19.82 -1.11
CA LEU A 86 11.44 18.94 -0.24
C LEU A 86 10.79 17.81 -1.04
N LEU A 87 10.20 18.12 -2.21
CA LEU A 87 9.65 17.10 -3.11
C LEU A 87 10.72 16.11 -3.57
N LEU A 88 11.94 16.58 -3.82
CA LEU A 88 13.08 15.73 -4.16
C LEU A 88 13.45 14.79 -3.01
N VAL A 89 13.58 15.31 -1.79
CA VAL A 89 13.91 14.52 -0.59
C VAL A 89 12.84 13.45 -0.34
N VAL A 90 11.56 13.84 -0.38
CA VAL A 90 10.43 12.89 -0.22
C VAL A 90 10.41 11.86 -1.35
N GLY A 91 10.60 12.30 -2.60
CA GLY A 91 10.62 11.41 -3.76
C GLY A 91 11.75 10.40 -3.70
N VAL A 92 12.96 10.82 -3.31
CA VAL A 92 14.11 9.92 -3.13
C VAL A 92 13.84 8.95 -1.98
N GLY A 93 13.38 9.43 -0.82
CA GLY A 93 13.04 8.57 0.32
C GLY A 93 12.01 7.49 -0.03
N PHE A 94 10.93 7.86 -0.72
CA PHE A 94 9.91 6.92 -1.18
C PHE A 94 10.41 6.00 -2.30
N SER A 95 11.37 6.41 -3.12
CA SER A 95 11.95 5.55 -4.17
C SER A 95 12.70 4.34 -3.60
N PHE A 96 13.10 4.40 -2.33
CA PHE A 96 13.78 3.32 -1.60
C PHE A 96 12.89 2.60 -0.58
N SER A 97 11.60 2.95 -0.50
CA SER A 97 10.69 2.41 0.50
C SER A 97 10.54 0.89 0.41
N PHE A 98 10.48 0.30 -0.80
CA PHE A 98 10.40 -1.17 -0.95
C PHE A 98 11.59 -1.89 -0.30
N TYR A 99 12.81 -1.36 -0.42
CA TYR A 99 14.00 -1.99 0.18
C TYR A 99 13.99 -1.89 1.71
N ALA A 100 13.64 -0.72 2.24
CA ALA A 100 13.52 -0.55 3.68
C ALA A 100 12.40 -1.42 4.28
N THR A 101 11.36 -1.72 3.52
CA THR A 101 10.22 -2.54 4.00
C THR A 101 10.43 -4.05 3.84
N VAL A 102 11.24 -4.50 2.87
CA VAL A 102 11.39 -5.93 2.55
C VAL A 102 12.49 -6.59 3.39
N ASP A 103 13.55 -5.87 3.75
CA ASP A 103 14.72 -6.43 4.48
C ASP A 103 14.45 -6.78 5.97
N GLY A 104 13.19 -6.77 6.39
CA GLY A 104 12.75 -7.15 7.74
C GLY A 104 11.28 -7.58 7.81
N ALA A 105 10.69 -7.97 6.68
CA ALA A 105 9.31 -8.41 6.60
C ALA A 105 9.21 -9.94 6.71
N SER A 106 9.44 -10.48 7.90
CA SER A 106 9.07 -11.85 8.24
C SER A 106 7.93 -11.85 9.26
N VAL A 107 7.05 -12.85 9.18
CA VAL A 107 6.08 -13.15 10.23
C VAL A 107 6.63 -14.32 11.03
N THR A 108 6.59 -14.17 12.36
CA THR A 108 6.88 -15.27 13.29
C THR A 108 5.65 -16.17 13.37
N TYR A 109 5.87 -17.45 13.14
CA TYR A 109 4.90 -18.51 13.32
C TYR A 109 5.31 -19.33 14.53
N THR A 110 4.34 -19.67 15.35
CA THR A 110 4.52 -20.46 16.57
C THR A 110 3.84 -21.81 16.37
N ALA A 111 4.55 -22.89 16.71
CA ALA A 111 3.93 -24.22 16.82
C ALA A 111 3.46 -24.41 18.26
N THR A 112 2.16 -24.57 18.46
CA THR A 112 1.56 -24.80 19.78
C THR A 112 1.02 -26.22 19.83
N ALA A 113 1.48 -27.01 20.79
CA ALA A 113 0.92 -28.33 21.05
C ALA A 113 -0.53 -28.19 21.53
N VAL A 114 -1.43 -29.00 20.98
CA VAL A 114 -2.85 -28.99 21.32
C VAL A 114 -3.38 -30.41 21.47
N GLU A 115 -4.32 -30.59 22.39
CA GLU A 115 -5.04 -31.84 22.57
C GLU A 115 -6.45 -31.75 21.93
N PRO A 116 -7.00 -32.86 21.42
CA PRO A 116 -8.37 -32.90 20.93
C PRO A 116 -9.38 -32.40 21.97
N GLY A 117 -10.14 -31.37 21.61
CA GLY A 117 -11.14 -30.75 22.49
C GLY A 117 -10.62 -29.61 23.36
N GLU A 118 -9.29 -29.39 23.40
CA GLU A 118 -8.70 -28.22 24.03
C GLU A 118 -8.43 -27.10 23.01
N ASN A 119 -8.53 -25.84 23.47
CA ASN A 119 -8.22 -24.64 22.69
C ASN A 119 -8.81 -24.63 21.26
N PRO A 120 -10.12 -24.84 21.09
CA PRO A 120 -10.78 -24.93 19.79
C PRO A 120 -10.59 -23.67 18.94
N GLU A 121 -10.42 -22.51 19.59
CA GLU A 121 -10.12 -21.24 18.93
C GLU A 121 -8.80 -21.26 18.14
N LEU A 122 -7.77 -21.94 18.64
CA LEU A 122 -6.50 -22.08 17.93
C LEU A 122 -6.68 -22.94 16.68
N VAL A 123 -7.46 -24.01 16.80
CA VAL A 123 -7.72 -24.96 15.72
C VAL A 123 -8.57 -24.32 14.63
N THR A 124 -9.67 -23.65 14.99
CA THR A 124 -10.56 -22.99 14.01
C THR A 124 -9.89 -21.84 13.29
N ARG A 125 -8.88 -21.21 13.90
CA ARG A 125 -8.09 -20.14 13.28
C ARG A 125 -7.06 -20.66 12.29
N ALA A 126 -6.43 -21.79 12.62
CA ALA A 126 -5.34 -22.34 11.82
C ALA A 126 -5.81 -23.32 10.74
N ALA A 127 -6.87 -24.09 10.99
CA ALA A 127 -7.33 -25.12 10.07
C ALA A 127 -8.43 -24.60 9.14
N SER A 128 -8.13 -24.51 7.84
CA SER A 128 -9.11 -24.12 6.81
C SER A 128 -10.34 -25.02 6.74
N ASN A 129 -10.24 -26.25 7.26
CA ASN A 129 -11.31 -27.24 7.21
C ASN A 129 -12.25 -27.19 8.43
N VAL A 130 -12.03 -26.24 9.36
CA VAL A 130 -12.83 -26.07 10.58
C VAL A 130 -13.20 -24.60 10.73
N THR A 131 -14.47 -24.26 10.62
CA THR A 131 -14.93 -22.87 10.81
C THR A 131 -15.47 -22.64 12.22
N ASN A 132 -15.11 -21.52 12.86
CA ASN A 132 -15.77 -21.06 14.08
C ASN A 132 -17.11 -20.40 13.72
N LEU A 133 -18.21 -21.14 13.90
CA LEU A 133 -19.53 -20.64 13.53
C LEU A 133 -20.02 -19.55 14.49
N ASP A 134 -19.68 -19.62 15.78
CA ASP A 134 -20.06 -18.60 16.77
C ASP A 134 -19.48 -17.22 16.41
N GLU A 135 -18.20 -17.18 16.03
CA GLU A 135 -17.56 -15.96 15.55
C GLU A 135 -18.18 -15.45 14.25
N ARG A 136 -18.47 -16.37 13.32
CA ARG A 136 -19.03 -16.05 12.01
C ARG A 136 -20.42 -15.42 12.10
N ILE A 137 -21.26 -15.87 13.04
CA ILE A 137 -22.63 -15.37 13.24
C ILE A 137 -22.75 -14.31 14.34
N ALA A 138 -21.64 -13.89 14.96
CA ALA A 138 -21.65 -12.95 16.09
C ALA A 138 -22.33 -11.61 15.77
N GLY A 139 -22.24 -11.15 14.52
CA GLY A 139 -22.91 -9.93 14.04
C GLY A 139 -24.40 -10.09 13.73
N THR A 140 -24.87 -11.33 13.61
CA THR A 140 -26.25 -11.66 13.23
C THR A 140 -27.14 -11.66 14.47
N SER A 141 -28.31 -11.03 14.39
CA SER A 141 -29.21 -10.97 15.55
C SER A 141 -29.69 -12.38 15.97
N THR A 142 -29.92 -12.58 17.27
CA THR A 142 -30.37 -13.87 17.82
C THR A 142 -31.68 -14.38 17.22
N GLN A 143 -32.53 -13.49 16.71
CA GLN A 143 -33.75 -13.87 15.99
C GLN A 143 -33.43 -14.57 14.66
N HIS A 144 -32.41 -14.09 13.94
CA HIS A 144 -32.00 -14.66 12.65
C HIS A 144 -31.15 -15.91 12.82
N GLN A 145 -30.50 -16.14 13.97
CA GLN A 145 -29.72 -17.35 14.27
C GLN A 145 -30.58 -18.60 14.59
N ARG A 146 -31.91 -18.46 14.73
CA ARG A 146 -32.81 -19.58 15.08
C ARG A 146 -32.68 -20.84 14.19
N PRO A 147 -32.45 -20.74 12.86
CA PRO A 147 -32.19 -21.90 12.01
C PRO A 147 -30.96 -22.70 12.46
N ILE A 148 -29.86 -22.03 12.82
CA ILE A 148 -28.63 -22.65 13.33
C ILE A 148 -28.89 -23.32 14.68
N GLN A 149 -29.52 -22.61 15.61
CA GLN A 149 -29.86 -23.17 16.93
C GLN A 149 -30.76 -24.41 16.81
N ARG A 150 -31.71 -24.40 15.88
CA ARG A 150 -32.55 -25.56 15.61
C ARG A 150 -31.75 -26.70 14.97
N ALA A 151 -30.90 -26.42 13.99
CA ALA A 151 -30.03 -27.43 13.38
C ALA A 151 -29.10 -28.07 14.42
N ALA A 152 -28.48 -27.29 15.30
CA ALA A 152 -27.63 -27.81 16.38
C ALA A 152 -28.42 -28.68 17.37
N ALA A 153 -29.67 -28.33 17.68
CA ALA A 153 -30.50 -29.07 18.63
C ALA A 153 -31.14 -30.34 18.03
N THR A 154 -31.54 -30.32 16.75
CA THR A 154 -32.27 -31.42 16.11
C THR A 154 -31.46 -32.17 15.04
N GLY A 155 -30.21 -31.78 14.81
CA GLY A 155 -29.32 -32.33 13.79
C GLY A 155 -29.51 -31.74 12.38
N SER A 156 -30.64 -31.06 12.14
CA SER A 156 -31.01 -30.53 10.82
C SER A 156 -32.05 -29.43 10.92
N TYR A 157 -31.97 -28.48 9.99
CA TYR A 157 -32.99 -27.48 9.72
C TYR A 157 -33.27 -27.44 8.22
N THR A 158 -34.54 -27.44 7.83
CA THR A 158 -34.97 -27.16 6.45
C THR A 158 -36.01 -26.05 6.48
N GLY A 159 -35.75 -24.98 5.74
CA GLY A 159 -36.66 -23.85 5.67
C GLY A 159 -36.02 -22.63 5.04
N ARG A 160 -36.75 -21.52 5.10
CA ARG A 160 -36.30 -20.26 4.53
C ARG A 160 -35.33 -19.56 5.48
N LEU A 161 -34.16 -19.19 4.99
CA LEU A 161 -33.21 -18.37 5.70
C LEU A 161 -33.53 -16.89 5.53
N ASP A 162 -33.17 -16.11 6.55
CA ASP A 162 -33.12 -14.67 6.41
C ASP A 162 -31.93 -14.29 5.51
N PRO A 163 -32.04 -13.30 4.60
CA PRO A 163 -30.94 -12.89 3.74
C PRO A 163 -29.63 -12.59 4.48
N GLU A 164 -29.69 -12.06 5.70
CA GLU A 164 -28.48 -11.79 6.49
C GLU A 164 -27.77 -13.09 6.89
N LEU A 165 -28.52 -14.09 7.35
CA LEU A 165 -27.94 -15.39 7.71
C LEU A 165 -27.47 -16.16 6.46
N ASP A 166 -28.23 -16.09 5.36
CA ASP A 166 -27.90 -16.72 4.08
C ASP A 166 -26.51 -16.26 3.61
N ILE A 167 -26.27 -14.95 3.56
CA ILE A 167 -24.96 -14.37 3.17
C ILE A 167 -23.83 -14.85 4.10
N VAL A 168 -24.08 -14.91 5.41
CA VAL A 168 -23.04 -15.25 6.39
C VAL A 168 -22.59 -16.71 6.27
N ILE A 169 -23.51 -17.62 5.92
CA ILE A 169 -23.24 -19.07 5.91
C ILE A 169 -23.04 -19.69 4.51
N ASP A 170 -23.43 -19.00 3.44
CA ASP A 170 -23.29 -19.51 2.05
C ASP A 170 -21.82 -19.74 1.68
N ASP A 171 -20.92 -18.91 2.22
CA ASP A 171 -19.47 -19.01 2.00
C ASP A 171 -18.76 -20.06 2.89
N ILE A 172 -19.48 -20.80 3.74
CA ILE A 172 -18.86 -21.80 4.63
C ILE A 172 -18.66 -23.11 3.86
N GLU A 173 -17.47 -23.26 3.28
CA GLU A 173 -17.05 -24.48 2.56
C GLU A 173 -16.46 -25.57 3.46
N SER A 174 -16.21 -25.27 4.74
CA SER A 174 -15.55 -26.20 5.66
C SER A 174 -16.45 -27.39 6.02
N PRO A 175 -15.94 -28.64 6.00
CA PRO A 175 -16.70 -29.83 6.37
C PRO A 175 -17.02 -29.91 7.87
N TYR A 176 -16.25 -29.21 8.71
CA TYR A 176 -16.44 -29.18 10.16
C TYR A 176 -16.64 -27.75 10.65
N ILE A 177 -17.43 -27.61 11.70
CA ILE A 177 -17.62 -26.34 12.40
C ILE A 177 -17.48 -26.53 13.91
N TRP A 178 -17.03 -25.49 14.59
CA TRP A 178 -17.15 -25.33 16.03
C TRP A 178 -18.31 -24.39 16.33
N TYR A 179 -19.25 -24.84 17.15
CA TYR A 179 -20.42 -24.05 17.55
C TYR A 179 -20.86 -24.43 18.95
N ASN A 180 -21.10 -23.45 19.82
CA ASN A 180 -21.62 -23.64 21.17
C ASN A 180 -20.88 -24.76 21.93
N GLU A 181 -19.55 -24.62 22.00
CA GLU A 181 -18.64 -25.52 22.71
C GLU A 181 -18.59 -26.97 22.18
N SER A 182 -18.97 -27.21 20.92
CA SER A 182 -18.94 -28.55 20.33
C SER A 182 -18.62 -28.54 18.84
N TYR A 183 -18.01 -29.63 18.36
CA TYR A 183 -17.76 -29.84 16.94
C TYR A 183 -18.97 -30.48 16.25
N TYR A 184 -19.22 -30.05 15.02
CA TYR A 184 -20.24 -30.62 14.16
C TYR A 184 -19.69 -30.86 12.76
N THR A 185 -20.11 -31.96 12.14
CA THR A 185 -20.08 -32.07 10.68
C THR A 185 -21.12 -31.12 10.10
N TRP A 186 -20.70 -30.30 9.15
CA TRP A 186 -21.50 -29.24 8.56
C TRP A 186 -21.79 -29.51 7.09
N THR A 187 -23.06 -29.35 6.71
CA THR A 187 -23.44 -29.20 5.31
C THR A 187 -24.56 -28.18 5.19
N VAL A 188 -24.45 -27.29 4.22
CA VAL A 188 -25.50 -26.36 3.83
C VAL A 188 -25.81 -26.56 2.35
N SER A 189 -27.10 -26.60 2.01
CA SER A 189 -27.55 -26.63 0.63
C SER A 189 -28.64 -25.59 0.43
N THR A 190 -28.35 -24.55 -0.35
CA THR A 190 -29.25 -23.45 -0.68
C THR A 190 -29.92 -23.71 -2.04
N GLN A 191 -31.22 -23.43 -2.13
CA GLN A 191 -31.93 -23.39 -3.41
C GLN A 191 -31.82 -21.97 -3.96
N SER A 192 -31.06 -21.83 -5.05
CA SER A 192 -30.65 -20.56 -5.66
C SER A 192 -31.77 -19.55 -5.96
N GLU A 193 -33.02 -20.01 -6.06
CA GLU A 193 -34.16 -19.14 -6.39
C GLU A 193 -35.02 -18.73 -5.17
N THR A 194 -34.88 -19.38 -4.00
CA THR A 194 -35.90 -19.23 -2.93
C THR A 194 -35.38 -18.97 -1.52
N THR A 195 -34.07 -18.77 -1.30
CA THR A 195 -33.47 -18.65 0.06
C THR A 195 -33.83 -19.82 0.99
N ASN A 196 -34.36 -20.92 0.43
CA ASN A 196 -34.63 -22.13 1.16
C ASN A 196 -33.32 -22.90 1.28
N ALA A 197 -32.90 -23.13 2.51
CA ALA A 197 -31.72 -23.91 2.79
C ALA A 197 -32.07 -25.15 3.59
N THR A 198 -31.27 -26.19 3.39
CA THR A 198 -31.14 -27.28 4.35
C THR A 198 -29.77 -27.18 5.00
N ILE A 199 -29.78 -27.05 6.32
CA ILE A 199 -28.59 -27.02 7.17
C ILE A 199 -28.57 -28.35 7.93
N ARG A 200 -27.46 -29.06 7.91
CA ARG A 200 -27.25 -30.25 8.75
C ARG A 200 -26.06 -30.03 9.66
N MET A 201 -26.25 -30.33 10.94
CA MET A 201 -25.27 -30.20 12.00
C MET A 201 -25.26 -31.49 12.80
N GLN A 202 -24.39 -32.42 12.42
CA GLN A 202 -24.26 -33.69 13.13
C GLN A 202 -23.16 -33.53 14.19
N PRO A 203 -23.42 -33.74 15.49
CA PRO A 203 -22.37 -33.70 16.50
C PRO A 203 -21.25 -34.68 16.14
N THR A 204 -20.00 -34.26 16.30
CA THR A 204 -18.83 -35.11 16.07
C THR A 204 -17.83 -34.93 17.20
N ASP A 205 -17.09 -35.99 17.51
CA ASP A 205 -16.03 -35.94 18.52
C ASP A 205 -14.80 -35.17 18.02
N PRO A 206 -14.09 -34.46 18.92
CA PRO A 206 -12.88 -33.71 18.57
C PRO A 206 -11.78 -34.58 17.97
N ASP A 207 -11.63 -35.83 18.43
CA ASP A 207 -10.62 -36.77 17.94
C ASP A 207 -10.77 -37.03 16.44
N THR A 208 -12.01 -37.32 15.99
CA THR A 208 -12.33 -37.51 14.57
C THR A 208 -12.02 -36.26 13.73
N VAL A 209 -12.29 -35.06 14.27
CA VAL A 209 -11.94 -33.80 13.57
C VAL A 209 -10.43 -33.69 13.42
N PHE A 210 -9.69 -33.88 14.50
CA PHE A 210 -8.23 -33.76 14.49
C PHE A 210 -7.59 -34.79 13.56
N GLU A 211 -8.01 -36.06 13.61
CA GLU A 211 -7.54 -37.10 12.69
C GLU A 211 -7.82 -36.79 11.22
N THR A 212 -8.97 -36.17 10.92
CA THR A 212 -9.34 -35.85 9.53
C THR A 212 -8.64 -34.58 9.02
N VAL A 213 -8.44 -33.60 9.89
CA VAL A 213 -7.98 -32.26 9.51
C VAL A 213 -6.46 -32.13 9.61
N ALA A 214 -5.83 -32.85 10.54
CA ALA A 214 -4.40 -32.79 10.75
C ALA A 214 -3.64 -33.35 9.54
N ARG A 215 -2.54 -32.67 9.19
CA ARG A 215 -1.63 -33.12 8.14
C ARG A 215 -0.37 -33.72 8.76
N PRO A 216 0.21 -34.78 8.18
CA PRO A 216 1.47 -35.31 8.67
C PRO A 216 2.59 -34.27 8.48
N VAL A 217 3.45 -34.11 9.49
CA VAL A 217 4.60 -33.19 9.43
C VAL A 217 5.60 -33.58 8.33
N ASP A 218 5.68 -34.87 7.99
CA ASP A 218 6.59 -35.37 6.95
C ASP A 218 6.29 -34.79 5.55
N ASP A 219 5.05 -34.36 5.31
CA ASP A 219 4.61 -33.73 4.06
C ASP A 219 4.63 -32.18 4.15
N ALA A 220 5.01 -31.63 5.31
CA ALA A 220 4.95 -30.19 5.55
C ALA A 220 6.18 -29.44 4.99
N PRO A 221 6.04 -28.14 4.66
CA PRO A 221 7.17 -27.28 4.30
C PRO A 221 8.22 -27.23 5.40
N ALA A 222 9.49 -26.99 5.03
CA ALA A 222 10.61 -26.96 5.96
C ALA A 222 10.42 -25.93 7.10
N GLU A 223 9.72 -24.84 6.83
CA GLU A 223 9.39 -23.81 7.81
C GLU A 223 8.45 -24.34 8.90
N VAL A 224 7.51 -25.22 8.54
CA VAL A 224 6.60 -25.88 9.48
C VAL A 224 7.36 -26.87 10.35
N THR A 225 8.21 -27.70 9.73
CA THR A 225 9.06 -28.64 10.48
C THR A 225 9.98 -27.90 11.46
N THR A 226 10.54 -26.76 11.05
CA THR A 226 11.36 -25.90 11.91
C THR A 226 10.53 -25.32 13.04
N ALA A 227 9.32 -24.81 12.76
CA ALA A 227 8.44 -24.27 13.79
C ALA A 227 8.11 -25.31 14.85
N ILE A 228 7.84 -26.55 14.45
CA ILE A 228 7.51 -27.65 15.38
C ILE A 228 8.75 -28.09 16.17
N ALA A 229 9.93 -28.16 15.54
CA ALA A 229 11.16 -28.57 16.22
C ALA A 229 11.74 -27.51 17.17
N GLU A 230 11.68 -26.24 16.80
CA GLU A 230 12.31 -25.13 17.52
C GLU A 230 11.30 -24.26 18.30
N GLY A 231 10.00 -24.54 18.15
CA GLY A 231 8.88 -23.79 18.73
C GLY A 231 8.42 -22.59 17.89
N THR A 232 9.30 -22.04 17.05
CA THR A 232 8.98 -20.92 16.16
C THR A 232 9.70 -21.00 14.82
N ALA A 233 9.11 -20.44 13.77
CA ALA A 233 9.78 -20.20 12.50
C ALA A 233 9.43 -18.82 11.95
N THR A 234 10.34 -18.23 11.17
CA THR A 234 10.10 -16.95 10.50
C THR A 234 10.02 -17.14 9.00
N GLY A 235 8.95 -16.65 8.37
CA GLY A 235 8.75 -16.77 6.93
C GLY A 235 7.88 -15.66 6.35
N LEU A 236 7.85 -15.58 5.02
CA LEU A 236 6.94 -14.69 4.28
C LEU A 236 5.52 -15.27 4.20
N THR A 237 5.42 -16.59 4.04
CA THR A 237 4.18 -17.36 4.02
C THR A 237 4.51 -18.76 4.53
N VAL A 238 4.24 -19.04 5.80
CA VAL A 238 4.25 -20.41 6.33
C VAL A 238 2.86 -20.98 6.15
N GLU A 239 2.78 -22.23 5.70
CA GLU A 239 1.50 -22.94 5.60
C GLU A 239 0.97 -23.16 7.02
N TYR A 240 -0.04 -22.38 7.39
CA TYR A 240 -0.69 -22.48 8.69
C TYR A 240 -1.68 -23.64 8.66
N GLY A 241 -1.83 -24.32 9.79
CA GLY A 241 -2.63 -25.54 9.84
C GLY A 241 -2.47 -26.34 11.11
N LEU A 242 -3.23 -27.43 11.19
CA LEU A 242 -3.07 -28.47 12.19
C LEU A 242 -2.17 -29.57 11.63
N TYR A 243 -1.11 -29.90 12.36
CA TYR A 243 -0.12 -30.89 11.98
C TYR A 243 -0.02 -31.99 13.03
N GLN A 244 0.31 -33.20 12.61
CA GLN A 244 0.50 -34.34 13.50
C GLN A 244 1.92 -34.90 13.39
N GLN A 245 2.56 -35.11 14.53
CA GLN A 245 3.86 -35.75 14.63
C GLN A 245 3.90 -36.66 15.86
N ASN A 246 4.28 -37.93 15.67
CA ASN A 246 4.45 -38.91 16.76
C ASN A 246 3.22 -39.09 17.68
N GLY A 247 2.01 -38.87 17.17
CA GLY A 247 0.77 -38.96 17.96
C GLY A 247 0.40 -37.69 18.72
N GLU A 248 1.19 -36.63 18.62
CA GLU A 248 0.87 -35.30 19.14
C GLU A 248 0.41 -34.37 18.01
N TYR A 249 -0.45 -33.42 18.35
CA TYR A 249 -0.97 -32.42 17.41
C TYR A 249 -0.38 -31.04 17.69
N TYR A 250 -0.01 -30.34 16.63
CA TYR A 250 0.60 -29.04 16.65
C TYR A 250 -0.19 -28.09 15.76
N VAL A 251 -0.66 -26.99 16.34
CA VAL A 251 -1.21 -25.86 15.57
C VAL A 251 -0.08 -24.93 15.21
N VAL A 252 0.13 -24.72 13.91
CA VAL A 252 1.09 -23.76 13.38
C VAL A 252 0.31 -22.57 12.86
N ALA A 253 0.46 -21.44 13.55
CA ALA A 253 -0.26 -20.21 13.27
C ALA A 253 0.67 -19.00 13.45
N PRO A 254 0.38 -17.86 12.79
CA PRO A 254 1.12 -16.63 13.04
C PRO A 254 0.94 -16.21 14.52
N GLU A 255 2.02 -15.74 15.15
CA GLU A 255 2.00 -15.26 16.54
C GLU A 255 0.98 -14.12 16.74
N SER A 256 0.75 -13.34 15.68
CA SER A 256 -0.30 -12.31 15.64
C SER A 256 -0.93 -12.24 14.25
N GLU A 257 -2.26 -12.30 14.18
CA GLU A 257 -3.03 -12.06 12.95
C GLU A 257 -2.71 -10.68 12.35
N GLY A 258 -2.50 -9.68 13.22
CA GLY A 258 -2.08 -8.34 12.84
C GLY A 258 -0.70 -8.30 12.19
N ALA A 259 0.18 -9.28 12.45
CA ALA A 259 1.50 -9.35 11.82
C ALA A 259 1.41 -9.70 10.33
N VAL A 260 0.51 -10.62 9.95
CA VAL A 260 0.26 -10.97 8.55
C VAL A 260 -0.32 -9.76 7.79
N LEU A 261 -1.30 -9.08 8.38
CA LEU A 261 -1.89 -7.88 7.80
C LEU A 261 -0.87 -6.72 7.71
N ALA A 262 -0.05 -6.52 8.75
CA ALA A 262 1.00 -5.52 8.76
C ALA A 262 2.08 -5.83 7.71
N GLN A 263 2.41 -7.10 7.49
CA GLN A 263 3.36 -7.53 6.46
C GLN A 263 2.79 -7.30 5.06
N LEU A 264 1.53 -7.68 4.82
CA LEU A 264 0.83 -7.34 3.57
C LEU A 264 0.79 -5.83 3.35
N GLY A 265 0.53 -5.06 4.42
CA GLY A 265 0.59 -3.60 4.42
C GLY A 265 1.98 -3.05 4.08
N LYS A 266 3.07 -3.64 4.59
CA LYS A 266 4.45 -3.28 4.26
C LYS A 266 4.80 -3.60 2.81
N ILE A 267 4.42 -4.78 2.33
CA ILE A 267 4.64 -5.20 0.93
C ILE A 267 3.86 -4.28 -0.01
N PHE A 268 2.58 -4.01 0.29
CA PHE A 268 1.74 -3.10 -0.47
C PHE A 268 2.28 -1.67 -0.43
N ALA A 269 2.69 -1.18 0.74
CA ALA A 269 3.32 0.12 0.89
C ALA A 269 4.59 0.22 0.05
N GLY A 270 5.51 -0.75 0.13
CA GLY A 270 6.71 -0.74 -0.71
C GLY A 270 6.39 -0.77 -2.21
N PHE A 271 5.41 -1.59 -2.62
CA PHE A 271 5.00 -1.73 -4.02
C PHE A 271 4.36 -0.45 -4.57
N VAL A 272 3.61 0.29 -3.75
CA VAL A 272 2.94 1.54 -4.14
C VAL A 272 3.85 2.75 -3.98
N LEU A 273 4.55 2.89 -2.86
CA LEU A 273 5.37 4.08 -2.57
C LEU A 273 6.59 4.18 -3.47
N THR A 274 7.18 3.06 -3.91
CA THR A 274 8.36 3.08 -4.78
C THR A 274 8.11 3.76 -6.14
N PRO A 275 7.11 3.35 -6.94
CA PRO A 275 6.79 4.05 -8.18
C PRO A 275 6.31 5.49 -7.95
N VAL A 276 5.62 5.78 -6.83
CA VAL A 276 5.23 7.14 -6.44
C VAL A 276 6.46 8.02 -6.18
N GLY A 277 7.41 7.52 -5.40
CA GLY A 277 8.66 8.21 -5.10
C GLY A 277 9.48 8.50 -6.36
N ARG A 278 9.53 7.55 -7.29
CA ARG A 278 10.18 7.74 -8.60
C ARG A 278 9.50 8.81 -9.43
N GLY A 279 8.16 8.84 -9.42
CA GLY A 279 7.36 9.91 -10.02
C GLY A 279 7.68 11.28 -9.42
N TYR A 280 7.72 11.39 -8.08
CA TYR A 280 8.04 12.65 -7.39
C TYR A 280 9.47 13.13 -7.65
N THR A 281 10.42 12.20 -7.66
CA THR A 281 11.83 12.47 -8.01
C THR A 281 11.93 13.05 -9.42
N ALA A 282 11.22 12.46 -10.38
CA ALA A 282 11.18 12.96 -11.76
C ALA A 282 10.56 14.34 -11.89
N VAL A 283 9.47 14.60 -11.15
CA VAL A 283 8.85 15.92 -11.09
C VAL A 283 9.82 16.95 -10.52
N ALA A 284 10.47 16.64 -9.40
CA ALA A 284 11.43 17.54 -8.78
C ALA A 284 12.60 17.85 -9.72
N ILE A 285 13.24 16.83 -10.30
CA ILE A 285 14.35 17.01 -11.25
C ILE A 285 13.90 17.79 -12.49
N GLY A 286 12.72 17.50 -13.03
CA GLY A 286 12.17 18.22 -14.18
C GLY A 286 11.93 19.70 -13.90
N LEU A 287 11.39 20.04 -12.73
CA LEU A 287 11.16 21.42 -12.30
C LEU A 287 12.48 22.14 -11.94
N LEU A 288 13.45 21.45 -11.32
CA LEU A 288 14.79 21.96 -11.07
C LEU A 288 15.52 22.27 -12.39
N ALA A 289 15.54 21.33 -13.33
CA ALA A 289 16.15 21.51 -14.64
C ALA A 289 15.51 22.67 -15.42
N TYR A 290 14.18 22.81 -15.33
CA TYR A 290 13.46 23.95 -15.89
C TYR A 290 13.95 25.28 -15.31
N ARG A 291 14.17 25.33 -14.00
CA ARG A 291 14.62 26.52 -13.28
C ARG A 291 16.08 26.87 -13.57
N PHE A 292 16.98 25.88 -13.59
CA PHE A 292 18.40 26.08 -13.86
C PHE A 292 18.71 26.54 -15.28
N ARG A 293 17.87 26.17 -16.27
CA ARG A 293 18.05 26.61 -17.67
C ARG A 293 17.62 28.05 -17.95
N GLY A 294 17.01 28.75 -16.98
CA GLY A 294 16.57 30.13 -17.13
C GLY A 294 16.37 30.86 -15.80
N PRO A 295 17.42 31.02 -14.97
CA PRO A 295 17.31 31.55 -13.60
C PRO A 295 16.86 33.01 -13.52
N ILE A 296 16.85 33.73 -14.64
CA ILE A 296 16.63 35.19 -14.69
C ILE A 296 15.19 35.55 -15.11
N CYS A 297 14.41 34.58 -15.61
CA CYS A 297 13.02 34.83 -16.02
C CYS A 297 12.10 33.84 -15.30
N ASP A 298 11.31 34.31 -14.34
CA ASP A 298 10.19 33.59 -13.73
C ASP A 298 9.11 33.27 -14.78
N ARG A 299 9.42 32.34 -15.69
CA ARG A 299 8.59 32.01 -16.84
C ARG A 299 7.65 30.89 -16.45
N SER A 300 6.34 31.15 -16.53
CA SER A 300 5.31 30.15 -16.24
C SER A 300 5.54 28.84 -17.00
N LEU A 301 5.34 27.70 -16.34
CA LEU A 301 5.39 26.39 -16.97
C LEU A 301 4.28 26.26 -18.03
N THR A 302 4.62 25.82 -19.23
CA THR A 302 3.67 25.56 -20.33
C THR A 302 3.41 24.06 -20.45
N VAL A 303 2.25 23.67 -20.97
CA VAL A 303 1.88 22.25 -21.19
C VAL A 303 2.95 21.52 -21.99
N ARG A 304 3.46 22.14 -23.06
CA ARG A 304 4.51 21.56 -23.92
C ARG A 304 5.81 21.24 -23.16
N ARG A 305 6.16 22.06 -22.17
CA ARG A 305 7.34 21.83 -21.34
C ARG A 305 7.07 20.82 -20.23
N ALA A 306 5.87 20.84 -19.66
CA ALA A 306 5.45 19.90 -18.63
C ALA A 306 5.44 18.44 -19.13
N ILE A 307 5.12 18.19 -20.41
CA ILE A 307 5.15 16.83 -21.01
C ILE A 307 6.52 16.15 -20.91
N THR A 308 7.62 16.92 -20.81
CA THR A 308 8.96 16.34 -20.62
C THR A 308 9.13 15.67 -19.25
N ILE A 309 8.32 16.04 -18.25
CA ILE A 309 8.40 15.53 -16.88
C ILE A 309 7.90 14.08 -16.78
N PRO A 310 6.71 13.70 -17.30
CA PRO A 310 6.31 12.30 -17.36
C PRO A 310 7.27 11.42 -18.17
N ALA A 311 7.83 11.94 -19.26
CA ALA A 311 8.83 11.20 -20.04
C ALA A 311 10.10 10.93 -19.22
N LEU A 312 10.57 11.92 -18.46
CA LEU A 312 11.69 11.77 -17.53
C LEU A 312 11.39 10.75 -16.43
N ALA A 313 10.13 10.67 -15.96
CA ALA A 313 9.71 9.70 -14.96
C ALA A 313 9.89 8.26 -15.42
N ILE A 314 9.62 7.98 -16.70
CA ILE A 314 9.87 6.66 -17.29
C ILE A 314 11.37 6.32 -17.21
N SER A 315 12.25 7.25 -17.60
CA SER A 315 13.71 7.02 -17.58
C SER A 315 14.25 6.82 -16.16
N ILE A 316 13.86 7.67 -15.21
CA ILE A 316 14.27 7.54 -13.80
C ILE A 316 13.78 6.22 -13.23
N ALA A 317 12.53 5.84 -13.53
CA ALA A 317 11.97 4.59 -13.04
C ALA A 317 12.66 3.37 -13.64
N LEU A 318 13.01 3.39 -14.94
CA LEU A 318 13.79 2.33 -15.57
C LEU A 318 15.18 2.20 -14.94
N ILE A 319 15.90 3.31 -14.71
CA ILE A 319 17.20 3.30 -14.04
C ILE A 319 17.05 2.73 -12.62
N GLY A 320 16.02 3.14 -11.89
CA GLY A 320 15.72 2.60 -10.57
C GLY A 320 15.44 1.09 -10.61
N THR A 321 14.66 0.62 -11.58
CA THR A 321 14.41 -0.82 -11.77
C THR A 321 15.72 -1.56 -12.09
N VAL A 322 16.57 -1.04 -12.99
CA VAL A 322 17.87 -1.69 -13.32
C VAL A 322 18.80 -1.77 -12.10
N LEU A 323 18.94 -0.67 -11.36
CA LEU A 323 19.93 -0.59 -10.28
C LEU A 323 19.52 -1.37 -9.05
N PHE A 324 18.22 -1.52 -8.81
CA PHE A 324 17.73 -2.00 -7.53
C PHE A 324 16.87 -3.26 -7.68
N GLU A 325 16.06 -3.38 -8.72
CA GLU A 325 15.10 -4.49 -8.83
C GLU A 325 15.70 -5.67 -9.61
N SER A 326 16.12 -6.71 -8.89
CA SER A 326 16.37 -8.03 -9.47
C SER A 326 15.06 -8.82 -9.57
N GLY A 327 14.65 -9.26 -10.76
CA GLY A 327 13.49 -10.13 -10.94
C GLY A 327 12.73 -9.97 -12.25
N SER A 328 11.43 -10.28 -12.20
CA SER A 328 10.52 -10.38 -13.36
C SER A 328 10.60 -9.20 -14.33
N LEU A 329 10.65 -9.52 -15.63
CA LEU A 329 10.61 -8.56 -16.73
C LEU A 329 9.38 -7.63 -16.69
N THR A 330 8.28 -8.07 -16.07
CA THR A 330 7.06 -7.26 -15.94
C THR A 330 7.27 -5.97 -15.15
N ARG A 331 8.24 -5.93 -14.23
CA ARG A 331 8.57 -4.76 -13.42
C ARG A 331 9.14 -3.60 -14.23
N PHE A 332 9.80 -3.90 -15.35
CA PHE A 332 10.30 -2.90 -16.31
C PHE A 332 9.18 -2.18 -17.07
N VAL A 333 7.95 -2.67 -16.97
CA VAL A 333 6.77 -2.02 -17.53
C VAL A 333 5.94 -1.39 -16.42
N THR A 334 5.54 -2.17 -15.41
CA THR A 334 4.59 -1.72 -14.38
C THR A 334 5.14 -0.59 -13.50
N GLY A 335 6.42 -0.64 -13.12
CA GLY A 335 7.08 0.41 -12.33
C GLY A 335 7.15 1.74 -13.07
N PRO A 336 7.78 1.79 -14.27
CA PRO A 336 7.85 3.00 -15.08
C PRO A 336 6.49 3.55 -15.49
N THR A 337 5.53 2.69 -15.83
CA THR A 337 4.15 3.11 -16.12
C THR A 337 3.51 3.78 -14.91
N SER A 338 3.67 3.24 -13.70
CA SER A 338 3.11 3.84 -12.49
C SER A 338 3.75 5.19 -12.16
N ALA A 339 5.08 5.31 -12.29
CA ALA A 339 5.78 6.59 -12.13
C ALA A 339 5.34 7.63 -13.16
N PHE A 340 5.08 7.19 -14.40
CA PHE A 340 4.51 8.04 -15.45
C PHE A 340 3.13 8.58 -15.10
N VAL A 341 2.22 7.74 -14.59
CA VAL A 341 0.86 8.16 -14.17
C VAL A 341 0.94 9.23 -13.09
N VAL A 342 1.80 9.04 -12.08
CA VAL A 342 1.99 10.02 -10.99
C VAL A 342 2.53 11.35 -11.55
N ALA A 343 3.56 11.29 -12.40
CA ALA A 343 4.17 12.49 -12.99
C ALA A 343 3.23 13.22 -13.96
N ALA A 344 2.31 12.52 -14.63
CA ALA A 344 1.30 13.12 -15.51
C ALA A 344 0.39 14.12 -14.78
N GLY A 345 0.26 13.98 -13.45
CA GLY A 345 -0.39 14.98 -12.60
C GLY A 345 0.15 16.40 -12.83
N THR A 346 1.46 16.57 -13.08
CA THR A 346 2.03 17.90 -13.38
C THR A 346 1.42 18.54 -14.63
N VAL A 347 1.24 17.76 -15.71
CA VAL A 347 0.67 18.24 -16.97
C VAL A 347 -0.80 18.62 -16.78
N ALA A 348 -1.54 17.78 -16.05
CA ALA A 348 -2.91 18.06 -15.65
C ALA A 348 -3.02 19.36 -14.83
N GLY A 349 -2.11 19.58 -13.87
CA GLY A 349 -2.05 20.81 -13.08
C GLY A 349 -1.83 22.05 -13.93
N VAL A 350 -0.91 21.99 -14.89
CA VAL A 350 -0.65 23.09 -15.83
C VAL A 350 -1.86 23.37 -16.72
N ALA A 351 -2.52 22.32 -17.23
CA ALA A 351 -3.73 22.46 -18.05
C ALA A 351 -4.88 23.09 -17.24
N ALA A 352 -5.06 22.68 -15.98
CA ALA A 352 -6.05 23.25 -15.07
C ALA A 352 -5.78 24.73 -14.76
N ALA A 353 -4.52 25.10 -14.46
CA ALA A 353 -4.14 26.50 -14.23
C ALA A 353 -4.42 27.40 -15.44
N ARG A 354 -4.28 26.85 -16.65
CA ARG A 354 -4.55 27.57 -17.91
C ARG A 354 -6.00 27.47 -18.38
N ARG A 355 -6.90 26.84 -17.59
CA ARG A 355 -8.31 26.57 -17.93
C ARG A 355 -8.49 25.80 -19.25
N GLN A 356 -7.51 24.96 -19.62
CA GLN A 356 -7.53 24.13 -20.82
C GLN A 356 -8.22 22.79 -20.53
N TRP A 357 -9.51 22.82 -20.21
CA TRP A 357 -10.29 21.66 -19.76
C TRP A 357 -10.24 20.47 -20.74
N LEU A 358 -10.25 20.75 -22.03
CA LEU A 358 -10.16 19.71 -23.07
C LEU A 358 -8.82 18.97 -23.02
N GLN A 359 -7.72 19.69 -22.75
CA GLN A 359 -6.40 19.08 -22.57
C GLN A 359 -6.29 18.32 -21.24
N LEU A 360 -6.92 18.83 -20.17
CA LEU A 360 -6.98 18.13 -18.89
C LEU A 360 -7.67 16.76 -19.02
N VAL A 361 -8.85 16.73 -19.65
CA VAL A 361 -9.59 15.50 -19.92
C VAL A 361 -8.78 14.57 -20.82
N GLY A 362 -8.20 15.10 -21.90
CA GLY A 362 -7.38 14.33 -22.82
C GLY A 362 -6.15 13.69 -22.17
N VAL A 363 -5.43 14.44 -21.32
CA VAL A 363 -4.26 13.93 -20.58
C VAL A 363 -4.69 12.87 -19.57
N SER A 364 -5.78 13.08 -18.85
CA SER A 364 -6.25 12.13 -17.82
C SER A 364 -6.69 10.81 -18.46
N ILE A 365 -7.55 10.86 -19.48
CA ILE A 365 -8.02 9.67 -20.20
C ILE A 365 -6.84 8.99 -20.91
N GLY A 366 -5.99 9.76 -21.60
CA GLY A 366 -4.83 9.22 -22.30
C GLY A 366 -3.86 8.51 -21.36
N THR A 367 -3.60 9.09 -20.19
CA THR A 367 -2.74 8.49 -19.16
C THR A 367 -3.35 7.18 -18.64
N ALA A 368 -4.65 7.16 -18.37
CA ALA A 368 -5.34 5.97 -17.90
C ALA A 368 -5.30 4.83 -18.94
N LEU A 369 -5.58 5.13 -20.21
CA LEU A 369 -5.56 4.16 -21.30
C LEU A 369 -4.15 3.60 -21.54
N VAL A 370 -3.13 4.46 -21.53
CA VAL A 370 -1.73 4.02 -21.66
C VAL A 370 -1.33 3.13 -20.49
N ALA A 371 -1.72 3.48 -19.27
CA ALA A 371 -1.38 2.69 -18.09
C ALA A 371 -2.05 1.32 -18.11
N ILE A 372 -3.36 1.26 -18.33
CA ILE A 372 -4.10 -0.01 -18.43
C ILE A 372 -3.54 -0.85 -19.58
N GLY A 373 -3.30 -0.25 -20.76
CA GLY A 373 -2.73 -0.95 -21.91
C GLY A 373 -1.35 -1.54 -21.62
N ALA A 374 -0.48 -0.80 -20.92
CA ALA A 374 0.85 -1.28 -20.54
C ALA A 374 0.78 -2.44 -19.53
N PHE A 375 -0.10 -2.38 -18.54
CA PHE A 375 -0.29 -3.48 -17.58
C PHE A 375 -0.89 -4.72 -18.25
N VAL A 376 -1.86 -4.54 -19.15
CA VAL A 376 -2.43 -5.64 -19.95
C VAL A 376 -1.36 -6.27 -20.85
N ALA A 377 -0.52 -5.46 -21.48
CA ALA A 377 0.59 -5.98 -22.29
C ALA A 377 1.63 -6.74 -21.46
N ALA A 378 1.86 -6.34 -20.21
CA ALA A 378 2.85 -6.96 -19.33
C ALA A 378 2.36 -8.26 -18.67
N ILE A 379 1.08 -8.36 -18.30
CA ILE A 379 0.55 -9.43 -17.43
C ILE A 379 -0.77 -10.04 -17.95
N GLY A 380 -1.17 -9.72 -19.18
CA GLY A 380 -2.39 -10.23 -19.80
C GLY A 380 -3.67 -9.65 -19.19
N VAL A 381 -4.76 -10.42 -19.21
CA VAL A 381 -6.09 -9.97 -18.77
C VAL A 381 -6.09 -9.53 -17.29
N VAL A 382 -5.34 -10.23 -16.43
CA VAL A 382 -5.17 -9.86 -15.01
C VAL A 382 -4.56 -8.46 -14.88
N GLY A 383 -3.72 -8.06 -15.84
CA GLY A 383 -3.16 -6.72 -15.95
C GLY A 383 -4.22 -5.62 -16.09
N ALA A 384 -5.43 -5.89 -16.59
CA ALA A 384 -6.48 -4.87 -16.65
C ALA A 384 -6.91 -4.41 -15.25
N ILE A 385 -7.07 -5.36 -14.31
CA ILE A 385 -7.47 -5.09 -12.92
C ILE A 385 -6.37 -4.28 -12.22
N PHE A 386 -5.11 -4.76 -12.31
CA PHE A 386 -3.98 -4.06 -11.72
C PHE A 386 -3.71 -2.70 -12.38
N GLY A 387 -3.95 -2.57 -13.69
CA GLY A 387 -3.83 -1.31 -14.42
C GLY A 387 -4.85 -0.28 -13.95
N ILE A 388 -6.11 -0.68 -13.74
CA ILE A 388 -7.15 0.19 -13.17
C ILE A 388 -6.74 0.64 -11.76
N LEU A 389 -6.30 -0.28 -10.90
CA LEU A 389 -5.85 0.03 -9.55
C LEU A 389 -4.66 1.01 -9.56
N ALA A 390 -3.68 0.79 -10.45
CA ALA A 390 -2.52 1.65 -10.63
C ALA A 390 -2.92 3.06 -11.10
N VAL A 391 -3.93 3.19 -11.96
CA VAL A 391 -4.49 4.50 -12.36
C VAL A 391 -5.12 5.22 -11.17
N PHE A 392 -5.95 4.54 -10.37
CA PHE A 392 -6.56 5.14 -9.19
C PHE A 392 -5.53 5.62 -8.17
N LEU A 393 -4.56 4.76 -7.84
CA LEU A 393 -3.47 5.10 -6.92
C LEU A 393 -2.59 6.22 -7.48
N GLY A 394 -2.24 6.14 -8.77
CA GLY A 394 -1.42 7.12 -9.46
C GLY A 394 -2.09 8.50 -9.56
N PHE A 395 -3.40 8.57 -9.76
CA PHE A 395 -4.13 9.84 -9.75
C PHE A 395 -4.27 10.42 -8.34
N THR A 396 -4.53 9.57 -7.34
CA THR A 396 -4.62 10.00 -5.94
C THR A 396 -3.29 10.59 -5.47
N THR A 397 -2.18 9.89 -5.71
CA THR A 397 -0.84 10.36 -5.37
C THR A 397 -0.34 11.47 -6.31
N GLY A 398 -0.88 11.53 -7.53
CA GLY A 398 -0.63 12.57 -8.53
C GLY A 398 -1.20 13.94 -8.18
N ILE A 399 -2.04 14.06 -7.13
CA ILE A 399 -2.55 15.35 -6.63
C ILE A 399 -1.41 16.29 -6.23
N VAL A 400 -0.33 15.75 -5.64
CA VAL A 400 0.85 16.55 -5.26
C VAL A 400 1.54 17.12 -6.52
N PRO A 401 1.98 16.29 -7.50
CA PRO A 401 2.45 16.76 -8.80
C PRO A 401 1.49 17.74 -9.50
N PHE A 402 0.18 17.52 -9.40
CA PHE A 402 -0.83 18.43 -9.93
C PHE A 402 -0.75 19.82 -9.29
N GLY A 403 -0.66 19.90 -7.96
CA GLY A 403 -0.47 21.15 -7.24
C GLY A 403 0.79 21.90 -7.69
N TYR A 404 1.91 21.19 -7.84
CA TYR A 404 3.15 21.76 -8.38
C TYR A 404 2.96 22.28 -9.81
N GLY A 405 2.36 21.48 -10.70
CA GLY A 405 2.07 21.90 -12.07
C GLY A 405 1.20 23.14 -12.13
N TYR A 406 0.15 23.19 -11.29
CA TYR A 406 -0.77 24.32 -11.21
C TYR A 406 -0.06 25.60 -10.73
N TRP A 407 0.69 25.51 -9.63
CA TRP A 407 1.38 26.65 -9.04
C TRP A 407 2.50 27.21 -9.93
N PHE A 408 3.27 26.33 -10.59
CA PHE A 408 4.33 26.75 -11.53
C PHE A 408 3.79 27.27 -12.86
N ALA A 409 2.52 26.99 -13.19
CA ALA A 409 1.86 27.57 -14.36
C ALA A 409 1.27 28.97 -14.11
N GLN A 410 1.10 29.38 -12.85
CA GLN A 410 0.60 30.71 -12.52
C GLN A 410 1.67 31.80 -12.78
N PRO A 411 1.27 32.97 -13.32
CA PRO A 411 2.15 34.13 -13.39
C PRO A 411 2.52 34.59 -11.98
N VAL A 412 3.79 34.95 -11.76
CA VAL A 412 4.24 35.54 -10.49
C VAL A 412 3.60 36.93 -10.36
N PRO A 413 3.00 37.28 -9.20
CA PRO A 413 2.54 38.64 -8.95
C PRO A 413 3.71 39.60 -9.14
N LYS A 414 3.51 40.66 -9.93
CA LYS A 414 4.46 41.77 -9.96
C LYS A 414 4.15 42.61 -8.72
N ASP A 415 4.97 42.47 -7.69
CA ASP A 415 5.09 43.49 -6.65
C ASP A 415 6.08 44.56 -7.11
#